data_AF-A0AAP5QAF4-F1
#
_entry.id   AF-A0AAP5QAF4-F1
#
_cell.length_a   1.000
_cell.length_b   1.000
_cell.length_c   1.000
_cell.angle_alpha   90.00
_cell.angle_beta   90.00
_cell.angle_gamma   90.00
#
_symmetry.space_group_name_H-M   'P 1'
#
loop_
_entity.id
_entity.type
_entity.pdbx_description
1 polymer ?
#
loop_
_entity_poly.entity_id
_entity_poly.type
_entity_poly.pdbx_seq_one_letter_code
_entity_poly.pdbx_strand_id
1 'polypeptide(L)'
;MHTNTISYQAAGRSFEVRLSSTTEGYTARVFEKLGTRGIVQVALRSRLTWLIAPSTFYRLRRHYRGELLGLIQGDLKNQAVDRVVGEPERGDFDCYIRANLRGWPEGYPDAVDDDMKDWLDALDSERERVTE
;
A
#
# COMPACT_ATOMS: atom_id res chain seq x y z
N MET A 1 -6.47 -14.16 1.05
CA MET A 1 -5.53 -13.11 0.59
C MET A 1 -6.09 -12.48 -0.67
N HIS A 2 -6.28 -11.18 -0.67
CA HIS A 2 -6.75 -10.41 -1.83
C HIS A 2 -5.63 -9.50 -2.32
N THR A 3 -5.50 -9.32 -3.63
CA THR A 3 -4.50 -8.43 -4.23
C THR A 3 -5.14 -7.59 -5.32
N ASN A 4 -4.92 -6.28 -5.27
CA ASN A 4 -5.33 -5.33 -6.29
C ASN A 4 -4.11 -4.61 -6.86
N THR A 5 -4.16 -4.27 -8.14
CA THR A 5 -3.14 -3.47 -8.82
C THR A 5 -3.72 -2.12 -9.20
N ILE A 6 -3.09 -1.06 -8.73
CA ILE A 6 -3.53 0.32 -8.93
C ILE A 6 -2.50 1.04 -9.81
N SER A 7 -2.97 1.70 -10.86
CA SER A 7 -2.10 2.50 -11.74
C SER A 7 -2.08 3.96 -11.30
N TYR A 8 -0.89 4.52 -11.16
CA TYR A 8 -0.69 5.93 -10.82
C TYR A 8 0.11 6.64 -11.90
N GLN A 9 -0.20 7.91 -12.14
CA GLN A 9 0.58 8.82 -12.98
C GLN A 9 1.02 10.00 -12.14
N ALA A 10 2.32 10.28 -12.10
CA ALA A 10 2.87 11.38 -11.32
C ALA A 10 4.13 11.96 -11.99
N ALA A 11 4.14 13.28 -12.19
CA ALA A 11 5.26 14.03 -12.80
C ALA A 11 5.83 13.39 -14.09
N GLY A 12 4.95 12.94 -14.99
CA GLY A 12 5.35 12.32 -16.26
C GLY A 12 5.85 10.88 -16.16
N ARG A 13 5.78 10.25 -14.97
CA ARG A 13 6.11 8.84 -14.75
C ARG A 13 4.86 8.03 -14.44
N SER A 14 4.88 6.78 -14.87
CA SER A 14 3.80 5.81 -14.65
C SER A 14 4.21 4.77 -13.62
N PHE A 15 3.33 4.44 -12.69
CA PHE A 15 3.59 3.48 -11.61
C PHE A 15 2.47 2.44 -11.49
N GLU A 16 2.82 1.25 -10.99
CA GLU A 16 1.88 0.26 -10.46
C GLU A 16 2.10 0.08 -8.96
N VAL A 17 1.02 0.14 -8.19
CA VAL A 17 1.01 -0.24 -6.78
C VAL A 17 0.24 -1.55 -6.67
N ARG A 18 0.92 -2.61 -6.24
CA ARG A 18 0.31 -3.92 -5.94
C ARG A 18 0.04 -3.98 -4.45
N LEU A 19 -1.22 -3.81 -4.08
CA LEU A 19 -1.70 -3.85 -2.71
C LEU A 19 -2.25 -5.24 -2.39
N SER A 20 -1.72 -5.88 -1.35
CA SER A 20 -2.19 -7.15 -0.82
C SER A 20 -2.82 -6.95 0.56
N SER A 21 -4.00 -7.54 0.75
CA SER A 21 -4.72 -7.64 2.03
C SER A 21 -4.66 -9.08 2.54
N THR A 22 -4.10 -9.25 3.73
CA THR A 22 -4.13 -10.48 4.53
C THR A 22 -4.76 -10.16 5.87
N THR A 23 -5.13 -11.17 6.66
CA THR A 23 -5.69 -10.95 7.99
C THR A 23 -4.76 -10.11 8.89
N GLU A 24 -3.44 -10.18 8.69
CA GLU A 24 -2.43 -9.37 9.40
C GLU A 24 -2.42 -7.89 8.99
N GLY A 25 -2.86 -7.56 7.78
CA GLY A 25 -3.03 -6.18 7.32
C GLY A 25 -2.70 -5.97 5.85
N TYR A 26 -2.19 -4.78 5.53
CA TYR A 26 -1.94 -4.35 4.16
C TYR A 26 -0.45 -4.31 3.85
N THR A 27 -0.08 -4.81 2.68
CA THR A 27 1.29 -4.74 2.15
C THR A 27 1.23 -4.24 0.73
N ALA A 28 2.04 -3.24 0.39
CA ALA A 28 2.12 -2.69 -0.95
C ALA A 28 3.53 -2.81 -1.51
N ARG A 29 3.57 -3.11 -2.81
CA ARG A 29 4.80 -3.09 -3.63
C ARG A 29 4.60 -2.12 -4.77
N VAL A 30 5.60 -1.27 -4.98
CA VAL A 30 5.52 -0.18 -5.96
C VAL A 30 6.48 -0.46 -7.10
N PHE A 31 6.01 -0.26 -8.32
CA PHE A 31 6.76 -0.46 -9.53
C PHE A 31 6.63 0.75 -10.44
N GLU A 32 7.68 1.09 -11.18
CA GLU A 32 7.66 2.10 -12.24
C GLU A 32 7.59 1.41 -13.60
N LYS A 33 6.68 1.88 -14.47
CA LYS A 33 6.63 1.48 -15.87
C LYS A 33 7.55 2.39 -16.68
N LEU A 34 8.58 1.82 -17.28
CA LEU A 34 9.57 2.54 -18.10
C LEU A 34 9.23 2.50 -19.59
N GLY A 35 7.94 2.48 -19.94
CA GLY A 35 7.45 2.31 -21.30
C GLY A 35 7.85 0.94 -21.87
N THR A 36 8.49 0.93 -23.04
CA THR A 36 8.95 -0.32 -23.71
C THR A 36 10.10 -1.01 -22.98
N ARG A 37 10.76 -0.34 -22.02
CA ARG A 37 11.88 -0.90 -21.24
C ARG A 37 11.44 -1.83 -20.11
N GLY A 38 10.13 -1.99 -19.88
CA GLY A 38 9.57 -2.90 -18.88
C GLY A 38 9.15 -2.22 -17.58
N ILE A 39 9.04 -3.02 -16.53
CA ILE A 39 8.59 -2.61 -15.19
C ILE A 39 9.72 -2.89 -14.19
N VAL A 40 10.07 -1.89 -13.38
CA VAL A 40 11.10 -2.01 -12.34
C VAL A 40 10.50 -1.74 -10.97
N GLN A 41 10.93 -2.46 -9.93
CA GLN A 41 10.52 -2.15 -8.57
C GLN A 41 11.15 -0.82 -8.12
N VAL A 42 10.39 -0.04 -7.35
CA VAL A 42 10.89 1.19 -6.72
C VAL A 42 10.69 1.12 -5.22
N ALA A 43 11.64 1.69 -4.49
CA ALA A 43 11.57 1.88 -3.05
C ALA A 43 11.00 3.27 -2.76
N LEU A 44 10.07 3.35 -1.82
CA LEU A 44 9.58 4.61 -1.28
C LEU A 44 10.59 5.16 -0.26
N ARG A 45 10.98 6.43 -0.38
CA ARG A 45 11.93 7.05 0.56
C ARG A 45 11.39 7.15 1.98
N SER A 46 10.08 7.28 2.13
CA SER A 46 9.40 7.31 3.44
C SER A 46 9.52 6.00 4.23
N ARG A 47 9.88 4.87 3.58
CA ARG A 47 10.02 3.53 4.20
C ARG A 47 8.85 3.15 5.13
N LEU A 48 7.63 3.30 4.63
CA LEU A 48 6.38 3.10 5.38
C LEU A 48 6.25 1.68 5.93
N THR A 49 6.58 1.50 7.22
CA THR A 49 6.47 0.22 7.92
C THR A 49 5.85 0.44 9.30
N TRP A 50 4.52 0.33 9.39
CA TRP A 50 3.77 0.64 10.62
C TRP A 50 3.09 -0.60 11.20
N LEU A 51 3.21 -0.75 12.53
CA LEU A 51 2.55 -1.77 13.32
C LEU A 51 1.58 -1.10 14.29
N ILE A 52 0.30 -1.40 14.16
CA ILE A 52 -0.80 -0.77 14.91
C ILE A 52 -1.35 -1.77 15.93
N ALA A 53 -1.79 -1.29 17.10
CA ALA A 53 -2.49 -2.14 18.08
C ALA A 53 -3.67 -2.88 17.41
N PRO A 54 -3.83 -4.21 17.59
CA PRO A 54 -4.84 -4.99 16.85
C PRO A 54 -6.25 -4.42 16.97
N SER A 55 -6.69 -4.06 18.18
CA SER A 55 -8.02 -3.48 18.43
C SER A 55 -8.28 -2.23 17.59
N THR A 56 -7.28 -1.36 17.45
CA THR A 56 -7.36 -0.15 16.62
C THR A 56 -7.31 -0.51 15.14
N PHE A 57 -6.41 -1.40 14.74
CA PHE A 57 -6.24 -1.78 13.34
C PHE A 57 -7.52 -2.37 12.76
N TYR A 58 -8.10 -3.39 13.39
CA TYR A 58 -9.29 -4.06 12.86
C TYR A 58 -10.54 -3.17 12.89
N ARG A 59 -10.67 -2.31 13.91
CA ARG A 59 -11.76 -1.32 13.99
C ARG A 59 -11.67 -0.27 12.86
N LEU A 60 -10.46 0.14 12.49
CA LEU A 60 -10.21 1.18 11.48
C LEU A 60 -9.58 0.62 10.20
N ARG A 61 -9.84 -0.65 9.90
CA ARG A 61 -9.10 -1.41 8.89
C ARG A 61 -9.13 -0.73 7.51
N ARG A 62 -10.32 -0.36 7.04
CA ARG A 62 -10.50 0.36 5.76
C ARG A 62 -9.87 1.76 5.77
N HIS A 63 -9.82 2.44 6.92
CA HIS A 63 -9.12 3.71 7.03
C HIS A 63 -7.62 3.50 6.80
N TYR A 64 -7.00 2.49 7.43
CA TYR A 64 -5.58 2.19 7.22
C TYR A 64 -5.25 1.73 5.78
N ARG A 65 -6.20 1.14 5.06
CA ARG A 65 -6.08 0.92 3.61
C ARG A 65 -5.90 2.24 2.85
N GLY A 66 -6.78 3.21 3.13
CA GLY A 66 -6.73 4.56 2.54
C GLY A 66 -5.45 5.30 2.93
N GLU A 67 -5.06 5.29 4.20
CA GLU A 67 -3.83 5.91 4.70
C GLU A 67 -2.59 5.37 3.98
N LEU A 68 -2.45 4.04 3.84
CA LEU A 68 -1.31 3.46 3.13
C LEU A 68 -1.27 3.96 1.68
N LEU A 69 -2.40 3.96 0.97
CA LEU A 69 -2.46 4.43 -0.41
C LEU A 69 -2.18 5.94 -0.54
N GLY A 70 -2.72 6.77 0.37
CA GLY A 70 -2.48 8.21 0.39
C GLY A 70 -1.01 8.55 0.63
N LEU A 71 -0.35 7.85 1.55
CA LEU A 71 1.08 8.02 1.81
C LEU A 71 1.94 7.61 0.60
N ILE A 72 1.62 6.47 -0.04
CA ILE A 72 2.29 6.04 -1.27
C ILE A 72 2.10 7.09 -2.37
N GLN A 73 0.88 7.56 -2.59
CA GLN A 73 0.58 8.58 -3.58
C GLN A 73 1.33 9.89 -3.31
N GLY A 74 1.47 10.28 -2.05
CA GLY A 74 2.30 11.41 -1.63
C GLY A 74 3.76 11.28 -2.07
N ASP A 75 4.38 10.14 -1.82
CA ASP A 75 5.77 9.87 -2.24
C ASP A 75 5.91 9.87 -3.77
N LEU A 76 4.96 9.25 -4.48
CA LEU A 76 4.95 9.23 -5.94
C LEU A 76 4.83 10.65 -6.52
N LYS A 77 3.92 11.47 -5.98
CA LYS A 77 3.72 12.86 -6.40
C LYS A 77 4.98 13.70 -6.19
N ASN A 78 5.67 13.50 -5.05
CA ASN A 78 6.89 14.21 -4.69
C ASN A 78 8.17 13.63 -5.32
N GLN A 79 8.05 12.59 -6.16
CA GLN A 79 9.19 11.90 -6.76
C GLN A 79 10.16 11.34 -5.70
N ALA A 80 9.64 11.03 -4.51
CA ALA A 80 10.39 10.51 -3.37
C ALA A 80 10.55 8.99 -3.48
N VAL A 81 11.02 8.53 -4.64
CA VAL A 81 11.19 7.10 -4.96
C VAL A 81 12.52 6.85 -5.63
N ASP A 82 13.15 5.74 -5.26
CA ASP A 82 14.42 5.29 -5.83
C ASP A 82 14.21 3.95 -6.53
N ARG A 83 14.74 3.82 -7.75
CA ARG A 83 14.69 2.54 -8.48
C ARG A 83 15.56 1.53 -7.76
N VAL A 84 15.03 0.34 -7.54
CA VAL A 84 15.78 -0.76 -6.96
C VAL A 84 16.76 -1.29 -8.02
N VAL A 85 18.01 -1.45 -7.64
CA VAL A 85 19.08 -2.01 -8.49
C VAL A 85 19.36 -3.43 -8.02
N GLY A 86 19.46 -4.38 -8.96
CA GLY A 86 19.65 -5.79 -8.67
C GLY A 86 18.34 -6.54 -8.49
N GLU A 87 18.42 -7.76 -7.96
CA GLU A 87 17.27 -8.60 -7.67
C GLU A 87 16.88 -8.42 -6.20
N PRO A 88 15.78 -7.69 -5.89
CA PRO A 88 15.33 -7.53 -4.52
C PRO A 88 14.91 -8.88 -3.93
N GLU A 89 15.27 -9.13 -2.67
CA GLU A 89 14.66 -10.24 -1.94
C GLU A 89 13.19 -9.94 -1.64
N ARG A 90 12.43 -11.00 -1.36
CA ARG A 90 11.01 -10.87 -1.07
C ARG A 90 10.82 -10.10 0.24
N GLY A 91 10.38 -8.85 0.14
CA GLY A 91 10.01 -8.01 1.27
C GLY A 91 10.91 -6.79 1.48
N ASP A 92 12.05 -6.70 0.79
CA ASP A 92 13.07 -5.66 1.03
C ASP A 92 12.55 -4.22 0.91
N PHE A 93 11.54 -4.02 0.07
CA PHE A 93 10.96 -2.71 -0.24
C PHE A 93 9.44 -2.71 -0.10
N ASP A 94 8.90 -3.69 0.63
CA ASP A 94 7.48 -3.74 0.95
C ASP A 94 7.16 -2.60 1.92
N CYS A 95 6.14 -1.81 1.59
CA CYS A 95 5.53 -0.88 2.54
C CYS A 95 4.29 -1.54 3.15
N TYR A 96 4.05 -1.30 4.44
CA TYR A 96 2.94 -1.95 5.13
C TYR A 96 2.37 -1.15 6.28
N ILE A 97 1.07 -1.34 6.49
CA ILE A 97 0.37 -1.03 7.72
C ILE A 97 -0.31 -2.32 8.17
N ARG A 98 0.11 -2.85 9.32
CA ARG A 98 -0.34 -4.16 9.83
C ARG A 98 -0.74 -4.10 11.30
N ALA A 99 -1.55 -5.06 11.73
CA ALA A 99 -1.79 -5.32 13.14
C ALA A 99 -0.52 -5.87 13.81
N ASN A 100 -0.18 -5.34 14.98
CA ASN A 100 0.86 -5.87 15.83
C ASN A 100 0.35 -7.09 16.61
N LEU A 101 0.49 -8.28 16.03
CA LEU A 101 0.01 -9.53 16.63
C LEU A 101 0.98 -10.13 17.67
N ARG A 102 1.99 -9.38 18.14
CA ARG A 102 2.85 -9.84 19.24
C ARG A 102 1.98 -10.11 20.48
N GLY A 103 2.08 -11.33 21.01
CA GLY A 103 1.25 -11.78 22.14
C GLY A 103 -0.08 -12.42 21.73
N TRP A 104 -0.36 -12.53 20.42
CA TRP A 104 -1.56 -13.14 19.86
C TRP A 104 -1.18 -14.29 18.90
N PRO A 105 -0.66 -15.42 19.41
CA PRO A 105 -0.13 -16.50 18.57
C PRO A 105 -1.20 -17.19 17.71
N GLU A 106 -2.46 -17.15 18.15
CA GLU A 106 -3.61 -17.70 17.41
C GLU A 106 -4.32 -16.63 16.56
N GLY A 107 -3.76 -15.42 16.50
CA GLY A 107 -4.41 -14.26 15.89
C GLY A 107 -5.23 -13.44 16.90
N TYR A 108 -5.71 -12.29 16.44
CA TYR A 108 -6.57 -11.42 17.25
C TYR A 108 -8.03 -11.87 17.13
N PRO A 109 -8.78 -12.03 18.24
CA PRO A 109 -10.15 -12.58 18.21
C PRO A 109 -11.11 -11.83 17.29
N ASP A 110 -11.01 -10.50 17.24
CA ASP A 110 -11.88 -9.66 16.42
C ASP A 110 -11.24 -9.33 15.05
N ALA A 111 -10.34 -10.19 14.57
CA ALA A 111 -9.74 -10.01 13.27
C ALA A 111 -10.80 -10.13 12.17
N VAL A 112 -10.95 -9.06 11.38
CA VAL A 112 -11.83 -9.03 10.22
C VAL A 112 -10.99 -8.91 8.96
N ASP A 113 -11.34 -9.71 7.95
CA ASP A 113 -10.74 -9.64 6.63
C ASP A 113 -11.28 -8.43 5.84
N ASP A 114 -10.46 -7.91 4.94
CA ASP A 114 -10.88 -6.93 3.95
C ASP A 114 -10.68 -7.51 2.55
N ASP A 115 -11.80 -7.76 1.86
CA ASP A 115 -11.82 -8.32 0.51
C ASP A 115 -11.46 -7.30 -0.58
N MET A 116 -11.36 -6.02 -0.18
CA MET A 116 -11.04 -4.89 -1.04
C MET A 116 -11.96 -4.75 -2.25
N LYS A 117 -13.21 -5.22 -2.23
CA LYS A 117 -14.12 -5.07 -3.38
C LYS A 117 -14.56 -3.63 -3.61
N ASP A 118 -14.62 -2.84 -2.55
CA ASP A 118 -14.99 -1.42 -2.50
C ASP A 118 -13.81 -0.47 -2.84
N TRP A 119 -12.73 -0.98 -3.43
CA TRP A 119 -11.49 -0.23 -3.60
C TRP A 119 -11.56 0.88 -4.67
N LEU A 120 -12.45 0.77 -5.67
CA LEU A 120 -12.63 1.81 -6.69
C LEU A 120 -13.31 3.06 -6.11
N ASP A 121 -14.31 2.88 -5.24
CA ASP A 121 -15.03 3.97 -4.59
C ASP A 121 -14.10 4.86 -3.72
N ALA A 122 -13.05 4.26 -3.16
CA ALA A 122 -12.06 4.96 -2.35
C ALA A 122 -11.14 5.88 -3.16
N LEU A 123 -10.86 5.56 -4.43
CA LEU A 123 -10.03 6.39 -5.30
C LEU A 123 -10.84 7.57 -5.89
N ASP A 124 -12.12 7.37 -6.19
CA ASP A 124 -12.98 8.45 -6.70
C ASP A 124 -13.35 9.46 -5.60
N SER A 125 -13.56 9.00 -4.37
CA SER A 125 -13.82 9.88 -3.21
C SER A 125 -12.66 10.84 -2.89
N GLU A 126 -11.42 10.46 -3.22
CA GLU A 126 -10.22 11.33 -3.09
C GLU A 126 -10.11 12.32 -4.26
N ARG A 127 -10.61 11.99 -5.45
CA ARG A 127 -10.63 12.92 -6.61
C ARG A 127 -11.63 14.05 -6.41
N GLU A 128 -12.75 13.77 -5.78
CA GLU A 128 -13.81 14.77 -5.54
C GLU A 128 -13.45 15.79 -4.44
N ARG A 129 -12.58 15.42 -3.48
CA ARG A 129 -12.13 16.33 -2.41
C ARG A 129 -11.08 17.37 -2.83
N VAL A 130 -10.53 17.25 -4.04
CA VAL A 130 -9.52 18.20 -4.56
C VAL A 130 -10.16 19.31 -5.42
N THR A 131 -11.49 19.29 -5.57
CA THR A 131 -12.26 20.23 -6.39
C THR A 131 -13.09 21.26 -5.62
N GLU A 132 -12.90 21.40 -4.30
CA GLU A 132 -13.50 22.49 -3.50
C GLU A 132 -12.48 23.53 -3.02
#